data_AF-A0A8T5KGE2-F1
#
_entry.id   AF-A0A8T5KGE2-F1
#
_cell.length_a   1.000
_cell.length_b   1.000
_cell.length_c   1.000
_cell.angle_alpha   90.00
_cell.angle_beta   90.00
_cell.angle_gamma   90.00
#
_symmetry.space_group_name_H-M   'P 1'
#
loop_
_entity.id
_entity.type
_entity.pdbx_description
1 polymer ?
#
loop_
_entity_poly.entity_id
_entity_poly.type
_entity_poly.pdbx_seq_one_letter_code
_entity_poly.pdbx_strand_id
1 'polypeptide(L)'
;ALFYGVGYGITIPSQTSLRANYFGRKAYATITGYTTMFGAITNVAYPVFAAWIYDTTGSYIQAFWIVTALQAFAIVFMYLAKKPEPPIGVVAPVSI
;
A
#
# COMPACT_ATOMS: atom_id res chain seq x y z
N ALA A 1 18.20 -9.01 -4.87
CA ALA A 1 17.21 -9.98 -5.38
C ALA A 1 16.37 -10.61 -4.27
N LEU A 2 16.98 -11.32 -3.30
CA LEU A 2 16.24 -12.02 -2.22
C LEU A 2 15.35 -11.09 -1.37
N PHE A 3 15.90 -10.00 -0.83
CA PHE A 3 15.14 -9.05 -0.01
C PHE A 3 13.93 -8.46 -0.74
N TYR A 4 14.13 -8.06 -2.00
CA TYR A 4 13.05 -7.52 -2.83
C TYR A 4 11.98 -8.57 -3.13
N GLY A 5 12.40 -9.79 -3.51
CA GLY A 5 11.46 -10.88 -3.82
C GLY A 5 10.61 -11.28 -2.61
N VAL A 6 11.23 -11.46 -1.44
CA VAL A 6 10.53 -11.80 -0.20
C VAL A 6 9.61 -10.65 0.24
N GLY A 7 10.11 -9.42 0.25
CA GLY A 7 9.33 -8.25 0.65
C GLY A 7 8.11 -8.03 -0.24
N TYR A 8 8.29 -8.13 -1.55
CA TYR A 8 7.19 -7.98 -2.52
C TYR A 8 6.17 -9.12 -2.40
N GLY A 9 6.64 -10.37 -2.24
CA GLY A 9 5.78 -11.54 -2.10
C GLY A 9 4.88 -11.51 -0.86
N ILE A 10 5.37 -11.00 0.28
CA ILE A 10 4.60 -10.88 1.53
C ILE A 10 3.54 -9.79 1.44
N THR A 11 3.78 -8.76 0.62
CA THR A 11 2.93 -7.56 0.57
C THR A 11 1.53 -7.85 0.01
N ILE A 12 1.41 -8.68 -1.03
CA ILE A 12 0.12 -9.01 -1.67
C ILE A 12 -0.87 -9.69 -0.70
N PRO A 13 -0.54 -10.79 -0.01
CA PRO A 13 -1.45 -11.42 0.94
C PRO A 13 -1.70 -10.53 2.17
N SER A 14 -0.69 -9.77 2.62
CA SER A 14 -0.83 -8.88 3.77
C SER A 14 -1.87 -7.78 3.52
N GLN A 15 -1.83 -7.14 2.35
CA GLN A 15 -2.82 -6.11 1.99
C GLN A 15 -4.23 -6.66 1.86
N THR A 16 -4.37 -7.89 1.35
CA THR A 16 -5.66 -8.58 1.21
C THR A 16 -6.24 -8.91 2.59
N SER A 17 -5.44 -9.50 3.47
CA SER A 17 -5.85 -9.82 4.85
C SER A 17 -6.16 -8.57 5.67
N LEU A 18 -5.38 -7.50 5.53
CA LEU A 18 -5.61 -6.23 6.21
C LEU A 18 -6.99 -5.66 5.85
N ARG A 19 -7.28 -5.54 4.55
CA ARG A 19 -8.56 -5.01 4.07
C ARG A 19 -9.74 -5.89 4.49
N ALA A 20 -9.60 -7.20 4.43
CA ALA A 20 -10.63 -8.15 4.85
C ALA A 20 -10.93 -8.05 6.36
N ASN A 21 -9.89 -7.96 7.20
CA ASN A 21 -10.04 -7.92 8.66
C ASN A 21 -10.49 -6.55 9.20
N TYR A 22 -10.14 -5.46 8.53
CA TYR A 22 -10.44 -4.10 8.98
C TYR A 22 -11.81 -3.63 8.50
N PHE A 23 -12.19 -3.97 7.27
CA PHE A 23 -13.39 -3.40 6.63
C PHE A 23 -14.44 -4.45 6.24
N GLY A 24 -14.15 -5.73 6.45
CA GLY A 24 -15.05 -6.82 6.08
C GLY A 24 -15.25 -6.94 4.57
N ARG A 25 -16.09 -7.91 4.18
CA ARG A 25 -16.29 -8.27 2.76
C ARG A 25 -17.12 -7.25 1.96
N LYS A 26 -17.97 -6.45 2.62
CA LYS A 26 -18.87 -5.49 1.94
C LYS A 26 -18.14 -4.31 1.32
N ALA A 27 -17.15 -3.74 2.02
CA ALA A 27 -16.38 -2.59 1.52
C ALA A 27 -15.09 -2.99 0.78
N TYR A 28 -14.71 -4.26 0.80
CA TYR A 28 -13.45 -4.76 0.25
C TYR A 28 -13.24 -4.38 -1.23
N ALA A 29 -14.25 -4.62 -2.07
CA ALA A 29 -14.16 -4.35 -3.51
C ALA A 29 -14.01 -2.86 -3.82
N THR A 30 -14.76 -2.01 -3.11
CA THR A 30 -14.68 -0.55 -3.26
C THR A 30 -13.31 -0.02 -2.85
N ILE A 31 -12.81 -0.41 -1.67
CA ILE A 31 -11.48 0.01 -1.19
C ILE A 31 -10.41 -0.46 -2.16
N THR A 32 -10.48 -1.72 -2.58
CA THR A 32 -9.54 -2.29 -3.55
C THR A 32 -9.56 -1.54 -4.87
N GLY A 33 -10.74 -1.22 -5.40
CA GLY A 33 -10.88 -0.44 -6.63
C GLY A 33 -10.19 0.92 -6.55
N TYR A 34 -10.45 1.68 -5.49
CA TYR A 34 -9.77 2.95 -5.26
C TYR A 34 -8.26 2.80 -5.15
N THR A 35 -7.77 1.85 -4.33
CA THR A 35 -6.32 1.60 -4.20
C THR A 35 -5.68 1.25 -5.54
N THR A 36 -6.33 0.42 -6.35
CA THR A 36 -5.83 0.03 -7.68
C THR A 36 -5.80 1.20 -8.66
N MET A 37 -6.80 2.10 -8.63
CA MET A 37 -6.79 3.31 -9.47
C MET A 37 -5.57 4.19 -9.20
N PHE A 38 -5.30 4.49 -7.94
CA PHE A 38 -4.09 5.26 -7.58
C PHE A 38 -2.81 4.49 -7.93
N GLY A 39 -2.79 3.17 -7.71
CA GLY A 39 -1.66 2.32 -8.09
C GLY A 39 -1.37 2.33 -9.59
N ALA A 40 -2.40 2.38 -10.44
CA ALA A 40 -2.23 2.44 -11.89
C ALA A 40 -1.53 3.74 -12.34
N ILE A 41 -1.93 4.88 -11.76
CA ILE A 41 -1.28 6.18 -12.03
C ILE A 41 0.20 6.11 -11.64
N THR A 42 0.50 5.58 -10.45
CA THR A 42 1.88 5.45 -9.96
C THR A 42 2.71 4.53 -10.86
N ASN A 43 2.16 3.41 -11.33
CA ASN A 43 2.89 2.50 -12.23
C ASN A 43 3.32 3.16 -13.55
N VAL A 44 2.53 4.11 -14.05
CA VAL A 44 2.87 4.88 -15.26
C VAL A 44 3.85 6.02 -14.93
N ALA A 45 3.67 6.69 -13.79
CA ALA A 45 4.52 7.81 -13.39
C ALA A 45 5.94 7.38 -12.97
N TYR A 46 6.09 6.17 -12.41
CA TYR A 46 7.34 5.72 -11.80
C TYR A 46 8.51 5.62 -12.81
N PRO A 47 8.37 5.01 -14.00
CA PRO A 47 9.44 4.98 -15.01
C PRO A 47 9.81 6.38 -15.52
N VAL A 48 8.81 7.25 -15.72
CA VAL A 48 9.04 8.64 -16.18
C VAL A 48 9.85 9.42 -15.15
N PHE A 49 9.49 9.28 -13.88
CA PHE A 49 10.23 9.89 -12.78
C PHE A 49 11.67 9.37 -12.68
N ALA A 50 11.86 8.05 -12.77
CA ALA A 50 13.19 7.44 -12.72
C ALA A 50 14.07 7.89 -13.91
N ALA A 51 13.49 7.95 -15.11
CA ALA A 51 14.16 8.45 -16.31
C ALA A 51 14.59 9.90 -16.14
N TRP A 52 13.69 10.78 -15.68
CA TRP A 52 14.01 12.19 -15.46
C TRP A 52 15.16 12.41 -14.45
N ILE A 53 15.19 11.63 -13.37
CA ILE A 53 16.32 11.68 -12.42
C ILE A 53 17.62 11.23 -13.09
N TYR A 54 17.56 10.17 -13.89
CA TYR A 54 18.75 9.70 -14.60
C TYR A 54 19.25 10.73 -15.60
N ASP A 55 18.35 11.35 -16.38
CA ASP A 55 18.71 12.37 -17.37
C ASP A 55 19.35 13.61 -16.74
N THR A 56 18.94 13.97 -15.52
CA THR A 56 19.44 15.17 -14.81
C THR A 56 20.71 14.91 -13.99
N THR A 57 20.91 13.68 -13.49
CA THR A 57 21.97 13.37 -12.52
C THR A 57 22.99 12.36 -13.05
N GLY A 58 22.69 11.68 -14.16
CA GLY A 58 23.44 10.57 -14.70
C GLY A 58 23.39 9.28 -13.85
N SER A 59 22.55 9.21 -12.81
CA SER A 59 22.54 8.10 -11.86
C SER A 59 21.15 7.81 -11.26
N TYR A 60 20.84 6.54 -11.05
CA TYR A 60 19.60 6.11 -10.37
C TYR A 60 19.69 6.17 -8.83
N ILE A 61 20.87 6.42 -8.26
CA ILE A 61 21.06 6.40 -6.80
C ILE A 61 20.14 7.40 -6.10
N GLN A 62 19.96 8.59 -6.68
CA GLN A 62 19.05 9.60 -6.11
C GLN A 62 17.58 9.14 -6.18
N ALA A 63 17.17 8.51 -7.28
CA ALA A 63 15.82 7.96 -7.41
C ALA A 63 15.56 6.89 -6.35
N PHE A 64 16.52 5.99 -6.10
CA PHE A 64 16.41 4.98 -5.05
C PHE A 64 16.30 5.60 -3.67
N TRP A 65 17.10 6.60 -3.33
CA TRP A 65 17.00 7.27 -2.03
C TRP A 65 15.63 7.92 -1.80
N ILE A 66 15.09 8.59 -2.81
CA ILE A 66 13.76 9.21 -2.73
C ILE A 66 12.68 8.15 -2.51
N VAL A 67 12.71 7.07 -3.28
CA VAL A 67 11.74 5.97 -3.16
C VAL A 67 11.87 5.26 -1.81
N THR A 68 13.09 5.04 -1.33
CA THR A 68 13.35 4.47 -0.01
C THR A 68 12.79 5.36 1.11
N ALA A 69 12.97 6.68 1.02
CA ALA A 69 12.41 7.61 1.98
C ALA A 69 10.87 7.57 1.98
N LEU A 70 10.23 7.61 0.80
CA LEU A 70 8.78 7.49 0.66
C LEU A 70 8.26 6.16 1.24
N GLN A 71 8.96 5.06 1.01
CA GLN A 71 8.60 3.76 1.54
C GLN A 71 8.73 3.72 3.07
N ALA A 72 9.75 4.35 3.64
CA ALA A 72 9.91 4.48 5.08
C ALA A 72 8.76 5.29 5.71
N PHE A 73 8.36 6.40 5.10
CA PHE A 73 7.18 7.15 5.54
C PHE A 73 5.91 6.28 5.51
N ALA A 74 5.68 5.53 4.43
CA ALA A 74 4.53 4.63 4.33
C ALA A 74 4.53 3.56 5.43
N ILE A 75 5.70 3.02 5.81
CA ILE A 75 5.83 2.07 6.92
C ILE A 75 5.43 2.73 8.25
N VAL A 76 5.87 3.97 8.51
CA VAL A 76 5.48 4.70 9.72
C VAL A 76 3.96 4.91 9.78
N PHE A 77 3.34 5.35 8.68
CA PHE A 77 1.89 5.52 8.62
C PHE A 77 1.13 4.20 8.80
N MET A 78 1.61 3.12 8.19
CA MET A 78 1.01 1.78 8.37
C MET A 78 1.17 1.27 9.81
N TYR A 79 2.31 1.53 10.45
CA TYR A 79 2.52 1.16 11.86
C TYR A 79 1.57 1.90 12.81
N LEU A 80 1.26 3.17 12.50
CA LEU A 80 0.33 3.98 13.28
C LEU A 80 -1.15 3.71 12.95
N ALA A 81 -1.44 3.00 11.86
CA ALA A 81 -2.81 2.71 11.44
C ALA A 81 -3.51 1.76 12.43
N LYS A 82 -4.58 2.22 13.07
CA LYS A 82 -5.41 1.41 13.97
C LYS A 82 -6.53 0.72 13.21
N LYS A 83 -6.98 -0.43 13.72
CA LYS A 83 -8.19 -1.10 13.24
C LYS A 83 -9.39 -0.15 13.40
N PRO A 84 -10.17 0.09 12.33
CA PRO A 84 -11.40 0.86 12.42
C PRO A 84 -12.37 0.20 13.40
N GLU A 85 -12.97 0.97 14.29
CA GLU A 85 -14.05 0.48 15.14
C GLU A 85 -15.30 0.23 14.29
N PRO A 86 -16.05 -0.87 14.54
CA PRO A 86 -17.31 -1.11 13.85
C PRO A 86 -18.27 0.08 14.06
N PRO A 87 -19.09 0.47 13.06
CA PRO A 87 -20.10 1.49 13.26
C PRO A 87 -21.00 1.13 14.44
N ILE A 88 -21.30 2.12 15.29
CA ILE A 88 -22.04 2.00 16.58
C ILE A 88 -23.43 1.34 16.47
N GLY A 89 -23.92 1.00 15.26
CA GLY A 89 -25.19 0.30 15.02
C GLY A 89 -25.10 -1.18 14.63
N VAL A 90 -23.92 -1.79 14.54
CA VAL A 90 -23.76 -3.20 14.11
C VAL A 90 -23.27 -4.08 15.26
N VAL A 91 -24.01 -4.08 16.37
CA VAL A 91 -23.96 -5.19 17.34
C VAL A 91 -25.12 -6.12 16.98
N ALA A 92 -24.88 -7.10 16.11
CA ALA A 92 -25.84 -8.18 15.93
C ALA A 92 -25.92 -9.01 17.22
N PRO A 93 -27.11 -9.45 17.66
CA PRO A 93 -27.26 -10.17 18.91
C PRO A 93 -26.51 -11.50 18.81
N VAL A 94 -25.74 -11.81 19.86
CA VAL A 94 -25.16 -13.14 20.07
C VAL A 94 -26.32 -14.11 20.30
N SER A 95 -26.68 -14.90 19.29
CA SER A 95 -27.56 -16.05 19.46
C SER A 95 -26.73 -17.21 20.01
N ILE A 96 -26.97 -17.53 21.29
CA ILE A 96 -26.52 -18.74 22.00
C ILE A 96 -27.13 -19.98 21.33
#